data_AF-A8JRD6-F1
#
_entry.id   AF-A8JRD6-F1
#
_cell.length_a   1.000
_cell.length_b   1.000
_cell.length_c   1.000
_cell.angle_alpha   90.00
_cell.angle_beta   90.00
_cell.angle_gamma   90.00
#
_symmetry.space_group_name_H-M   'P 1'
#
loop_
_entity.id
_entity.type
_entity.pdbx_description
1 polymer ?
#
loop_
_entity_poly.entity_id
_entity_poly.type
_entity_poly.pdbx_seq_one_letter_code
_entity_poly.pdbx_strand_id
1 'polypeptide(L)' 'MNFSWLTIFILALIAMTVSAKSCPAPFKKEGNKCTAKRTIRGECPQNSQYQPSVNLCVYKN' A
#
# COMPACT_ATOMS: atom_id res chain seq x y z
N MET A 1 -6.57 -38.50 -11.24
CA MET A 1 -5.83 -37.34 -11.81
C MET A 1 -5.21 -36.57 -10.65
N ASN A 2 -3.88 -36.50 -10.58
CA ASN A 2 -3.19 -35.85 -9.47
C ASN A 2 -3.18 -34.33 -9.70
N PHE A 3 -4.04 -33.60 -8.98
CA PHE A 3 -4.17 -32.14 -9.08
C PHE A 3 -3.06 -31.36 -8.33
N SER A 4 -1.95 -32.01 -7.98
CA SER A 4 -0.85 -31.40 -7.22
C SER A 4 -0.23 -30.17 -7.91
N TRP A 5 -0.35 -30.05 -9.23
CA TRP A 5 0.08 -28.83 -9.93
C TRP A 5 -0.83 -27.63 -9.63
N LEU A 6 -2.14 -27.84 -9.48
CA LEU A 6 -3.07 -26.76 -9.15
C LEU A 6 -2.80 -26.16 -7.78
N THR A 7 -2.41 -26.97 -6.79
CA THR A 7 -2.08 -26.46 -5.45
C THR A 7 -0.86 -25.54 -5.48
N ILE A 8 0.17 -25.90 -6.25
CA ILE A 8 1.37 -25.07 -6.43
C ILE A 8 1.01 -23.76 -7.14
N PHE A 9 0.15 -23.83 -8.16
CA PHE A 9 -0.33 -22.66 -8.88
C PHE A 9 -1.13 -21.70 -7.98
N ILE A 10 -2.02 -22.23 -7.13
CA ILE A 10 -2.80 -21.43 -6.18
C ILE A 10 -1.90 -20.79 -5.13
N LEU A 11 -0.92 -21.53 -4.57
CA LEU A 11 0.04 -20.94 -3.63
C LEU A 11 0.86 -19.82 -4.27
N ALA A 12 1.29 -19.99 -5.52
CA ALA A 12 2.01 -18.95 -6.26
C ALA A 12 1.15 -17.69 -6.47
N LEU A 13 -0.14 -17.86 -6.82
CA LEU A 13 -1.08 -16.73 -6.92
C LEU A 13 -1.24 -16.01 -5.59
N ILE A 14 -1.42 -16.73 -4.48
CA ILE A 14 -1.57 -16.14 -3.15
C ILE A 14 -0.28 -15.41 -2.72
N ALA A 15 0.89 -15.97 -2.97
CA ALA A 15 2.16 -15.31 -2.65
C ALA A 15 2.33 -13.97 -3.39
N MET A 16 1.86 -13.89 -4.63
CA MET A 16 1.85 -12.64 -5.40
C MET A 16 0.89 -11.59 -4.84
N THR A 17 -0.26 -11.99 -4.29
CA THR A 17 -1.22 -11.02 -3.71
C THR A 17 -0.78 -10.49 -2.34
N VAL A 18 -0.16 -11.31 -1.49
CA VAL A 18 0.34 -10.87 -0.17
C VAL A 18 1.54 -9.93 -0.30
N SER A 19 2.33 -10.07 -1.37
CA SER A 19 3.49 -9.21 -1.63
C SER A 19 3.12 -7.82 -2.16
N ALA A 20 1.85 -7.55 -2.41
CA ALA A 20 1.38 -6.20 -2.71
C ALA A 20 1.53 -5.33 -1.45
N LYS A 21 2.68 -4.62 -1.35
CA LYS A 21 2.98 -3.62 -0.31
C LYS A 21 1.72 -2.82 0.01
N SER A 22 1.08 -3.19 1.11
CA SER A 22 -0.15 -2.57 1.58
C SER A 22 0.25 -1.38 2.44
N CYS A 23 -0.33 -0.23 2.16
CA CYS A 23 -0.07 0.97 2.93
C CYS A 23 -0.69 0.85 4.33
N PRO A 24 0.00 1.26 5.40
CA PRO A 24 -0.60 1.27 6.73
C PRO A 24 -1.79 2.24 6.75
N ALA A 25 -2.88 1.91 7.43
CA ALA A 25 -3.98 2.85 7.62
C ALA A 25 -3.47 4.08 8.41
N PRO A 26 -3.87 5.33 8.09
CA PRO A 26 -4.90 5.75 7.11
C PRO A 26 -4.37 6.03 5.69
N PHE A 27 -3.17 5.59 5.34
CA PHE A 27 -2.57 5.82 4.03
C PHE A 27 -3.19 4.91 2.96
N LYS A 28 -3.43 5.48 1.79
CA LYS A 28 -3.89 4.78 0.59
C LYS A 28 -2.72 4.60 -0.36
N LYS A 29 -2.72 3.50 -1.12
CA LYS A 29 -1.74 3.29 -2.18
C LYS A 29 -2.12 4.14 -3.38
N GLU A 30 -1.25 5.07 -3.74
CA GLU A 30 -1.40 5.92 -4.91
C GLU A 30 -0.15 5.76 -5.77
N GLY A 31 -0.28 4.97 -6.85
CA GLY A 31 0.85 4.48 -7.62
C GLY A 31 1.78 3.58 -6.80
N ASN A 32 3.04 4.01 -6.68
CA ASN A 32 4.08 3.30 -5.92
C ASN A 32 4.35 3.92 -4.53
N LYS A 33 3.54 4.89 -4.10
CA LYS A 33 3.67 5.59 -2.81
C LYS A 33 2.43 5.37 -1.96
N CYS A 34 2.61 5.47 -0.65
CA CYS A 34 1.50 5.51 0.30
C CYS A 34 1.20 6.96 0.64
N THR A 35 -0.01 7.43 0.32
CA THR A 35 -0.43 8.82 0.47
C THR A 35 -1.65 8.94 1.39
N ALA A 36 -1.74 10.05 2.11
CA ALA A 36 -2.91 10.40 2.91
C ALA A 36 -3.29 11.86 2.65
N LYS A 37 -4.58 12.16 2.79
CA LYS A 37 -5.04 13.55 2.79
C LYS A 37 -4.56 14.24 4.07
N ARG A 38 -4.36 15.56 4.00
CA ARG A 38 -4.10 16.37 5.19
C ARG A 38 -5.27 16.21 6.17
N THR A 39 -4.96 16.17 7.46
CA THR A 39 -6.00 16.20 8.50
C THR A 39 -6.76 17.53 8.44
N ILE A 40 -7.91 17.62 9.13
CA ILE A 40 -8.73 18.85 9.19
C ILE A 40 -7.91 20.04 9.74
N ARG A 41 -6.87 19.77 10.53
CA ARG A 41 -5.94 20.78 11.08
C ARG A 41 -4.82 21.19 10.11
N GLY A 42 -4.79 20.66 8.89
CA GLY A 42 -3.72 20.89 7.91
C GLY A 42 -2.42 20.13 8.22
N GLU A 43 -2.37 19.35 9.29
CA GLU A 43 -1.21 18.54 9.65
C GLU A 43 -1.21 17.20 8.90
N CYS A 44 -0.01 16.70 8.60
CA CYS A 44 0.15 15.36 8.06
C CYS A 44 0.20 14.32 9.18
N PRO A 45 -0.36 13.11 8.96
CA PRO A 45 -0.26 12.01 9.92
C PRO A 45 1.20 11.65 10.24
N GLN A 46 1.43 11.02 11.40
CA GLN A 46 2.76 10.56 11.80
C GLN A 46 3.40 9.67 10.72
N ASN A 47 4.73 9.71 10.63
CA ASN A 47 5.52 9.04 9.59
C ASN A 47 5.14 9.46 8.16
N SER A 48 4.67 10.69 7.97
CA SER A 48 4.45 11.21 6.62
C SER A 48 4.92 12.65 6.46
N GLN A 49 5.19 13.05 5.23
CA GLN A 49 5.58 14.41 4.89
C GLN A 49 4.70 14.93 3.76
N TYR A 50 4.26 16.17 3.90
CA TYR A 50 3.53 16.85 2.85
C TYR A 50 4.40 17.03 1.61
N GLN A 51 3.94 16.53 0.47
CA GLN A 51 4.54 16.78 -0.84
C GLN A 51 3.66 17.77 -1.62
N PRO A 52 4.13 19.02 -1.85
CA PRO A 52 3.37 20.02 -2.61
C PRO A 52 3.03 19.58 -4.03
N SER A 53 3.87 18.74 -4.64
CA SER A 53 3.68 18.25 -6.02
C SER A 53 2.41 17.42 -6.22
N VAL A 54 1.95 16.72 -5.19
CA VAL A 54 0.73 15.90 -5.22
C VAL A 54 -0.36 16.43 -4.29
N ASN A 55 -0.09 17.53 -3.55
CA ASN A 55 -0.98 18.08 -2.52
C ASN A 55 -1.44 17.02 -1.50
N LEU A 56 -0.57 16.08 -1.16
CA LEU A 56 -0.85 14.94 -0.28
C LEU A 56 0.32 14.67 0.67
N CYS A 57 0.02 14.02 1.80
CA CYS A 57 1.02 13.55 2.76
C CYS A 57 1.54 12.18 2.31
N VAL A 58 2.83 12.08 2.01
CA VAL A 58 3.47 10.85 1.58
C VAL A 58 4.11 10.16 2.77
N TYR A 59 3.79 8.88 2.98
CA TYR A 59 4.37 8.06 4.03
C TYR A 59 5.89 7.93 3.82
N LYS A 60 6.63 8.30 4.86
CA LYS A 60 8.05 8.02 5.00
C LYS A 60 8.15 6.67 5.70
N ASN A 61 8.36 5.63 4.91
CA ASN A 61 8.61 4.29 5.42
C ASN A 61 9.96 4.22 6.14
#